data_AF-A0A8D7FCG2-F1
#
_entry.id   AF-A0A8D7FCG2-F1
#
_cell.length_a   1.000
_cell.length_b   1.000
_cell.length_c   1.000
_cell.angle_alpha   90.00
_cell.angle_beta   90.00
_cell.angle_gamma   90.00
#
_symmetry.space_group_name_H-M   'P 1'
#
loop_
_entity.id
_entity.type
_entity.pdbx_description
1 polymer ?
#
loop_
_entity_poly.entity_id
_entity_poly.type
_entity_poly.pdbx_seq_one_letter_code
_entity_poly.pdbx_strand_id
1 'polypeptide(L)'
;MNSLLISTPKSNPTFPRFSFSSAKPTGFLNSIDLVSFRRGGNRIGGLSFRANARSAIDEAELLESGHPNPTISSSYRPPTIPQPNQTVLEAQARVCTGPEQTRPLTEEQAFKVLDTILKSARGELKDDEVSKAQLGAFFAGMTIRANAFPEPTQWSEGERRAMDVFWPHLVEVLPQDIIFIADPEGTIMESGNSIGPNYVGEGTAEMRLVGALREVLAGGHLGYEEVQGVLRDVLPLKSDDDGSAKASESLIAAFLIGQRMNRETDRELKAYCLAFDDDLGPPPVADVDSLTHYGEPYDGNTRFFKSTLFVAAVRACYGESCLLHGVEWMPPKGGITEGQLLKFMGANIYLSPAHAKTLLEDENVGFAYLNQKEVHPSLYSLIGLREHIKKRPPLATAEKVQQFVRARGREAIVAGFYHAGYENPLLMLMRRRRVHSGLVVKGEEGALSMTTKAKAVHASKGLPVNHCSGFRPPSLAVLPDVDGIISLALLVFFFVVFYDCLYNNVDFHQYNPRISRESFSIDVNAKDYGFEPTDTPRTDRSVLKNIALGLAALRGEKGEAYDRIVLNAGMVDHLLGCNGAEDVMAALDRAREAIDSGKALKRLMNYIQLSHKVI
;
A
#
# COMPACT_ATOMS: atom_id res chain seq x y z
N MET A 1 18.19 -62.20 46.67
CA MET A 1 19.05 -63.23 46.07
C MET A 1 19.53 -62.74 44.71
N ASN A 2 20.83 -62.45 44.63
CA ASN A 2 21.76 -62.51 43.48
C ASN A 2 21.31 -61.93 42.12
N SER A 3 21.92 -60.86 41.56
CA SER A 3 23.28 -60.78 40.96
C SER A 3 23.42 -61.73 39.75
N LEU A 4 24.03 -61.45 38.59
CA LEU A 4 24.95 -60.42 38.08
C LEU A 4 25.33 -60.89 36.63
N LEU A 5 25.78 -59.97 35.78
CA LEU A 5 26.79 -60.13 34.70
C LEU A 5 26.41 -60.54 33.24
N ILE A 6 26.58 -59.54 32.36
CA ILE A 6 27.51 -59.43 31.19
C ILE A 6 27.50 -60.55 30.13
N SER A 7 27.21 -60.16 28.87
CA SER A 7 28.11 -60.40 27.72
C SER A 7 27.79 -59.49 26.52
N THR A 8 28.82 -58.81 26.00
CA THR A 8 28.89 -58.24 24.65
C THR A 8 29.41 -59.29 23.67
N PRO A 9 29.07 -59.22 22.37
CA PRO A 9 30.10 -58.74 21.43
C PRO A 9 29.60 -57.92 20.21
N LYS A 10 30.55 -57.08 19.77
CA LYS A 10 30.75 -56.38 18.48
C LYS A 10 29.95 -56.85 17.24
N SER A 11 29.38 -55.88 16.51
CA SER A 11 29.67 -55.63 15.08
C SER A 11 28.97 -54.36 14.55
N ASN A 12 29.75 -53.48 13.90
CA ASN A 12 29.27 -52.33 13.11
C ASN A 12 28.72 -52.81 11.76
N PRO A 13 27.64 -52.23 11.24
CA PRO A 13 27.40 -52.16 9.80
C PRO A 13 27.73 -50.75 9.26
N THR A 14 28.60 -50.79 8.27
CA THR A 14 29.04 -49.74 7.35
C THR A 14 27.91 -49.03 6.63
N PHE A 15 27.96 -47.69 6.57
CA PHE A 15 27.19 -46.88 5.64
C PHE A 15 27.80 -46.91 4.22
N PRO A 16 26.99 -47.00 3.14
CA PRO A 16 27.50 -47.03 1.78
C PRO A 16 27.92 -45.62 1.32
N ARG A 17 29.15 -45.55 0.78
CA ARG A 17 29.65 -44.42 -0.03
C ARG A 17 29.05 -44.53 -1.43
N PHE A 18 28.31 -43.51 -1.87
CA PHE A 18 28.02 -43.31 -3.29
C PHE A 18 29.00 -42.28 -3.88
N SER A 19 29.68 -42.73 -4.93
CA SER A 19 30.62 -41.99 -5.77
C SER A 19 29.89 -41.04 -6.71
N PHE A 20 30.26 -39.76 -6.72
CA PHE A 20 29.90 -38.86 -7.81
C PHE A 20 31.07 -38.77 -8.81
N SER A 21 30.73 -39.11 -10.06
CA SER A 21 31.59 -39.02 -11.23
C SER A 21 31.76 -37.56 -11.64
N SER A 22 33.01 -37.20 -11.94
CA SER A 22 33.46 -35.88 -12.37
C SER A 22 33.17 -35.64 -13.86
N ALA A 23 32.45 -34.57 -14.18
CA ALA A 23 32.46 -33.94 -15.49
C ALA A 23 32.79 -32.44 -15.32
N LYS A 24 33.81 -31.99 -16.07
CA LYS A 24 34.46 -30.67 -16.04
C LYS A 24 33.53 -29.54 -16.48
N PRO A 25 33.80 -28.30 -16.03
CA PRO A 25 33.72 -27.13 -16.89
C PRO A 25 35.12 -26.56 -17.16
N THR A 26 35.31 -26.22 -18.42
CA THR A 26 36.47 -25.56 -19.03
C THR A 26 36.75 -24.19 -18.41
N GLY A 27 38.02 -23.93 -18.11
CA GLY A 27 38.49 -22.68 -17.51
C GLY A 27 38.74 -21.56 -18.51
N PHE A 28 38.99 -20.37 -17.96
CA PHE A 28 40.04 -19.45 -18.38
C PHE A 28 40.25 -18.44 -17.23
N LEU A 29 41.27 -18.70 -16.42
CA LEU A 29 41.93 -17.70 -15.56
C LEU A 29 43.14 -17.22 -16.35
N ASN A 30 43.30 -15.91 -16.52
CA ASN A 30 44.58 -15.33 -16.89
C ASN A 30 44.91 -14.17 -15.94
N SER A 31 45.98 -14.39 -15.20
CA SER A 31 46.83 -13.45 -14.50
C SER A 31 47.31 -12.32 -15.42
N ILE A 32 47.41 -11.09 -14.92
CA ILE A 32 48.33 -10.08 -15.48
C ILE A 32 49.04 -9.33 -14.34
N ASP A 33 50.34 -9.20 -14.55
CA ASP A 33 51.43 -8.81 -13.66
C ASP A 33 51.44 -7.35 -13.16
N LEU A 34 52.09 -7.20 -12.00
CA LEU A 34 52.66 -5.95 -11.52
C LEU A 34 53.75 -5.43 -12.47
N VAL A 35 53.67 -4.15 -12.86
CA VAL A 35 54.82 -3.37 -13.30
C VAL A 35 54.83 -2.02 -12.59
N SER A 36 55.91 -1.75 -11.86
CA SER A 36 56.22 -0.49 -11.19
C SER A 36 56.55 0.63 -12.17
N PHE A 37 56.21 1.89 -11.86
CA PHE A 37 57.01 3.03 -12.32
C PHE A 37 57.10 4.17 -11.30
N ARG A 38 58.23 4.87 -11.38
CA ARG A 38 58.95 5.64 -10.36
C ARG A 38 58.34 7.01 -10.02
N ARG A 39 58.61 7.46 -8.78
CA ARG A 39 58.60 8.88 -8.36
C ARG A 39 59.77 9.65 -9.00
N GLY A 40 59.49 10.87 -9.44
CA GLY A 40 60.46 11.94 -9.73
C GLY A 40 59.78 13.30 -9.56
N GLY A 41 60.42 14.23 -8.84
CA GLY A 41 59.80 15.46 -8.32
C GLY A 41 60.22 16.78 -8.98
N ASN A 42 59.88 17.86 -8.25
CA ASN A 42 60.32 19.27 -8.29
C ASN A 42 59.50 20.35 -9.05
N ARG A 43 58.84 21.19 -8.22
CA ARG A 43 59.04 22.65 -7.97
C ARG A 43 58.59 23.76 -8.97
N ILE A 44 57.76 24.65 -8.38
CA ILE A 44 57.71 26.14 -8.42
C ILE A 44 56.98 26.87 -9.58
N GLY A 45 56.00 27.71 -9.21
CA GLY A 45 55.84 29.07 -9.78
C GLY A 45 54.44 29.54 -10.22
N GLY A 46 53.80 30.38 -9.42
CA GLY A 46 53.17 31.65 -9.88
C GLY A 46 51.83 31.65 -10.65
N LEU A 47 50.77 32.03 -9.91
CA LEU A 47 49.52 32.70 -10.31
C LEU A 47 49.24 33.04 -11.80
N SER A 48 48.14 32.52 -12.33
CA SER A 48 47.18 33.30 -13.10
C SER A 48 45.77 32.73 -12.90
N PHE A 49 44.84 33.55 -12.37
CA PHE A 49 43.42 33.22 -12.29
C PHE A 49 42.85 33.10 -13.71
N ARG A 50 42.51 31.88 -14.13
CA ARG A 50 41.59 31.63 -15.24
C ARG A 50 40.68 30.48 -14.86
N ALA A 51 39.40 30.82 -14.75
CA ALA A 51 38.28 29.89 -14.66
C ALA A 51 38.42 28.82 -15.74
N ASN A 52 38.38 27.55 -15.33
CA ASN A 52 38.12 26.45 -16.24
C ASN A 52 37.17 25.47 -15.57
N ALA A 53 36.01 25.35 -16.19
CA ALA A 53 34.94 24.41 -15.96
C ALA A 53 35.48 22.99 -15.75
N ARG A 54 35.46 22.55 -14.49
CA ARG A 54 35.82 21.18 -14.07
C ARG A 54 34.74 20.58 -13.16
N SER A 55 33.48 20.96 -13.39
CA SER A 55 32.29 20.48 -12.67
C SER A 55 31.18 19.99 -13.61
N ALA A 56 31.57 19.50 -14.79
CA ALA A 56 30.68 18.86 -15.78
C ALA A 56 31.13 17.42 -16.05
N ILE A 57 31.66 16.76 -15.00
CA ILE A 57 32.01 15.34 -14.97
C ILE A 57 31.22 14.78 -13.78
N ASP A 58 30.34 13.83 -14.07
CA ASP A 58 29.48 12.99 -13.20
C ASP A 58 27.96 13.05 -13.44
N GLU A 59 27.50 13.65 -14.54
CA GLU A 59 26.16 13.34 -15.09
C GLU A 59 26.12 12.00 -15.84
N ALA A 60 27.29 11.46 -16.23
CA ALA A 60 27.41 10.21 -16.95
C ALA A 60 27.75 8.99 -16.07
N GLU A 61 28.39 9.14 -14.90
CA GLU A 61 28.84 7.98 -14.10
C GLU A 61 27.69 7.21 -13.40
N LEU A 62 26.59 7.88 -13.06
CA LEU A 62 25.36 7.19 -12.60
C LEU A 62 24.66 6.42 -13.73
N LEU A 63 24.98 6.72 -14.99
CA LEU A 63 24.42 6.08 -16.18
C LEU A 63 25.38 5.08 -16.84
N GLU A 64 26.69 5.17 -16.60
CA GLU A 64 27.75 4.37 -17.26
C GLU A 64 28.50 3.40 -16.34
N SER A 65 28.16 3.27 -15.05
CA SER A 65 28.66 2.15 -14.24
C SER A 65 28.09 0.83 -14.77
N GLY A 66 28.85 0.21 -15.68
CA GLY A 66 28.53 -0.96 -16.50
C GLY A 66 28.33 -2.29 -15.75
N HIS A 67 27.61 -2.27 -14.63
CA HIS A 67 26.78 -3.39 -14.25
C HIS A 67 25.37 -3.15 -14.78
N PRO A 68 24.99 -3.75 -15.92
CA PRO A 68 23.62 -3.68 -16.38
C PRO A 68 22.74 -4.30 -15.29
N ASN A 69 21.92 -3.50 -14.62
CA ASN A 69 20.85 -4.03 -13.79
C ASN A 69 19.83 -4.67 -14.75
N PRO A 70 19.73 -6.00 -14.83
CA PRO A 70 18.98 -6.67 -15.87
C PRO A 70 17.51 -6.64 -15.47
N THR A 71 16.81 -5.53 -15.71
CA THR A 71 15.33 -5.50 -15.78
C THR A 71 14.87 -4.19 -16.40
N ILE A 72 15.07 -4.07 -17.72
CA ILE A 72 14.13 -3.34 -18.58
C ILE A 72 12.88 -4.22 -18.68
N SER A 73 12.18 -4.40 -17.56
CA SER A 73 10.81 -4.92 -17.61
C SER A 73 9.91 -3.70 -17.52
N SER A 74 9.25 -3.37 -18.64
CA SER A 74 8.17 -2.38 -18.68
C SER A 74 6.98 -2.76 -17.77
N SER A 75 7.05 -3.93 -17.13
CA SER A 75 6.15 -4.36 -16.09
C SER A 75 6.94 -4.88 -14.89
N TYR A 76 6.95 -4.12 -13.79
CA TYR A 76 7.39 -4.63 -12.47
C TYR A 76 6.45 -5.72 -11.92
N ARG A 77 5.42 -6.11 -12.68
CA ARG A 77 4.57 -7.26 -12.42
C ARG A 77 5.43 -8.53 -12.36
N PRO A 78 5.38 -9.28 -11.25
CA PRO A 78 6.06 -10.56 -11.17
C PRO A 78 5.60 -11.51 -12.29
N PRO A 79 6.51 -12.14 -13.05
CA PRO A 79 6.15 -13.09 -14.11
C PRO A 79 5.55 -14.38 -13.56
N THR A 80 5.78 -14.67 -12.28
CA THR A 80 5.26 -15.85 -11.58
C THR A 80 3.78 -15.77 -11.25
N ILE A 81 3.16 -14.59 -11.35
CA ILE A 81 1.73 -14.43 -11.11
C ILE A 81 0.98 -14.72 -12.42
N PRO A 82 0.09 -15.72 -12.48
CA PRO A 82 -0.73 -16.01 -13.66
C PRO A 82 -1.57 -14.80 -14.05
N GLN A 83 -1.85 -14.63 -15.34
CA GLN A 83 -2.77 -13.58 -15.77
C GLN A 83 -4.23 -14.03 -15.54
N PRO A 84 -5.13 -13.11 -15.18
CA PRO A 84 -6.55 -13.42 -15.08
C PRO A 84 -7.19 -13.59 -16.46
N ASN A 85 -8.24 -14.42 -16.53
CA ASN A 85 -9.08 -14.49 -17.71
C ASN A 85 -9.70 -13.12 -18.00
N GLN A 86 -9.43 -12.58 -19.19
CA GLN A 86 -9.77 -11.18 -19.48
C GLN A 86 -11.29 -10.95 -19.61
N THR A 87 -12.04 -11.94 -20.11
CA THR A 87 -13.51 -11.85 -20.23
C THR A 87 -14.15 -11.70 -18.84
N VAL A 88 -13.74 -12.54 -17.88
CA VAL A 88 -14.26 -12.46 -16.51
C VAL A 88 -13.76 -11.20 -15.80
N LEU A 89 -12.51 -10.80 -16.03
CA LEU A 89 -11.93 -9.58 -15.44
C LEU A 89 -12.69 -8.31 -15.86
N GLU A 90 -13.10 -8.22 -17.12
CA GLU A 90 -13.93 -7.12 -17.64
C GLU A 90 -15.33 -7.11 -17.04
N ALA A 91 -15.92 -8.28 -16.81
CA ALA A 91 -17.20 -8.41 -16.13
C ALA A 91 -17.10 -7.94 -14.68
N GLN A 92 -16.10 -8.42 -13.92
CA GLN A 92 -15.82 -7.98 -12.55
C GLN A 92 -15.60 -6.46 -12.46
N ALA A 93 -14.97 -5.86 -13.47
CA ALA A 93 -14.80 -4.40 -13.54
C ALA A 93 -16.14 -3.63 -13.56
N ARG A 94 -17.24 -4.27 -13.98
CA ARG A 94 -18.59 -3.70 -14.03
C ARG A 94 -19.47 -4.08 -12.84
N VAL A 95 -19.43 -5.35 -12.42
CA VAL A 95 -20.39 -5.89 -11.44
C VAL A 95 -19.88 -5.94 -10.00
N CYS A 96 -18.55 -6.04 -9.79
CA CYS A 96 -17.96 -6.10 -8.45
C CYS A 96 -17.69 -4.69 -7.89
N THR A 97 -18.71 -3.84 -7.89
CA THR A 97 -18.61 -2.47 -7.34
C THR A 97 -19.69 -2.24 -6.28
N GLY A 98 -19.64 -1.08 -5.61
CA GLY A 98 -20.61 -0.78 -4.55
C GLY A 98 -22.05 -0.60 -5.05
N PRO A 99 -23.02 -0.49 -4.13
CA PRO A 99 -24.46 -0.50 -4.40
C PRO A 99 -24.94 0.58 -5.37
N GLU A 100 -24.19 1.67 -5.51
CA GLU A 100 -24.54 2.82 -6.36
C GLU A 100 -23.73 2.87 -7.68
N GLN A 101 -22.67 2.07 -7.81
CA GLN A 101 -21.72 2.17 -8.93
C GLN A 101 -21.75 0.97 -9.88
N THR A 102 -22.44 -0.08 -9.46
CA THR A 102 -22.59 -1.32 -10.21
C THR A 102 -23.34 -1.10 -11.50
N ARG A 103 -22.77 -1.68 -12.57
CA ARG A 103 -23.32 -1.63 -13.92
C ARG A 103 -23.62 -3.06 -14.35
N PRO A 104 -24.89 -3.47 -14.37
CA PRO A 104 -25.29 -4.79 -14.85
C PRO A 104 -24.70 -5.11 -16.23
N LEU A 105 -24.45 -6.40 -16.46
CA LEU A 105 -24.04 -6.88 -17.77
C LEU A 105 -25.22 -6.85 -18.74
N THR A 106 -24.93 -6.58 -20.01
CA THR A 106 -25.88 -6.87 -21.10
C THR A 106 -26.02 -8.38 -21.27
N GLU A 107 -27.08 -8.85 -21.91
CA GLU A 107 -27.28 -10.29 -22.20
C GLU A 107 -26.06 -10.93 -22.89
N GLU A 108 -25.57 -10.36 -23.99
CA GLU A 108 -24.40 -10.87 -24.72
C GLU A 108 -23.17 -11.01 -23.81
N GLN A 109 -22.91 -10.01 -22.96
CA GLN A 109 -21.83 -10.04 -21.97
C GLN A 109 -22.04 -11.15 -20.94
N ALA A 110 -23.25 -11.29 -20.39
CA ALA A 110 -23.56 -12.32 -19.40
C ALA A 110 -23.39 -13.73 -19.98
N PHE A 111 -23.94 -13.98 -21.17
CA PHE A 111 -23.77 -15.26 -21.89
C PHE A 111 -22.30 -15.55 -22.14
N LYS A 112 -21.53 -14.58 -22.65
CA LYS A 112 -20.09 -14.76 -22.92
C LYS A 112 -19.31 -15.11 -21.65
N VAL A 113 -19.60 -14.44 -20.53
CA VAL A 113 -18.92 -14.67 -19.25
C VAL A 113 -19.24 -16.06 -18.70
N LEU A 114 -20.52 -16.44 -18.63
CA LEU A 114 -20.94 -17.73 -18.10
C LEU A 114 -20.49 -18.91 -18.97
N ASP A 115 -20.52 -18.76 -20.31
CA ASP A 115 -19.94 -19.73 -21.25
C ASP A 115 -18.44 -19.90 -21.03
N THR A 116 -17.70 -18.79 -20.84
CA THR A 116 -16.27 -18.83 -20.54
C THR A 116 -15.99 -19.56 -19.22
N ILE A 117 -16.78 -19.30 -18.17
CA ILE A 117 -16.69 -19.98 -16.89
C ILE A 117 -16.97 -21.49 -17.05
N LEU A 118 -18.02 -21.86 -17.77
CA LEU A 118 -18.39 -23.26 -17.99
C LEU A 118 -17.29 -24.03 -18.74
N LYS A 119 -16.77 -23.44 -19.82
CA LYS A 119 -15.65 -24.01 -20.60
C LYS A 119 -14.40 -24.17 -19.75
N SER A 120 -14.09 -23.17 -18.92
CA SER A 120 -12.97 -23.26 -17.98
C SER A 120 -13.15 -24.39 -16.97
N ALA A 121 -14.34 -24.51 -16.37
CA ALA A 121 -14.63 -25.56 -15.38
C ALA A 121 -14.58 -26.98 -15.98
N ARG A 122 -14.84 -27.12 -17.28
CA ARG A 122 -14.70 -28.37 -18.03
C ARG A 122 -13.27 -28.66 -18.52
N GLY A 123 -12.31 -27.77 -18.27
CA GLY A 123 -10.94 -27.90 -18.78
C GLY A 123 -10.81 -27.70 -20.29
N GLU A 124 -11.75 -26.98 -20.91
CA GLU A 124 -11.76 -26.72 -22.36
C GLU A 124 -10.87 -25.52 -22.74
N LEU A 125 -10.44 -24.70 -21.77
CA LEU A 125 -9.52 -23.58 -21.96
C LEU A 125 -8.08 -24.01 -21.59
N LYS A 126 -7.10 -23.65 -22.43
CA LYS A 126 -5.69 -24.06 -22.22
C LYS A 126 -4.82 -23.01 -21.54
N ASP A 127 -4.89 -21.76 -21.99
CA ASP A 127 -3.99 -20.68 -21.56
C ASP A 127 -4.75 -19.47 -20.97
N ASP A 128 -6.06 -19.61 -20.77
CA ASP A 128 -6.97 -18.53 -20.34
C ASP A 128 -8.00 -19.05 -19.34
N GLU A 129 -7.61 -19.96 -18.45
CA GLU A 129 -8.51 -20.50 -17.42
C GLU A 129 -8.97 -19.40 -16.45
N VAL A 130 -10.22 -19.51 -16.01
CA VAL A 130 -10.80 -18.64 -14.98
C VAL A 130 -10.34 -19.14 -13.62
N SER A 131 -9.57 -18.30 -12.90
CA SER A 131 -9.03 -18.70 -11.60
C SER A 131 -10.10 -18.80 -10.51
N LYS A 132 -9.81 -19.57 -9.45
CA LYS A 132 -10.66 -19.64 -8.25
C LYS A 132 -10.98 -18.27 -7.65
N ALA A 133 -9.99 -17.37 -7.61
CA ALA A 133 -10.17 -16.00 -7.16
C ALA A 133 -11.12 -15.20 -8.07
N GLN A 134 -11.07 -15.42 -9.39
CA GLN A 134 -12.03 -14.80 -10.31
C GLN A 134 -13.46 -15.29 -10.08
N LEU A 135 -13.64 -16.61 -9.93
CA LEU A 135 -14.95 -17.21 -9.65
C LEU A 135 -15.52 -16.68 -8.34
N GLY A 136 -14.73 -16.70 -7.25
CA GLY A 136 -15.16 -16.20 -5.94
C GLY A 136 -15.58 -14.73 -5.97
N ALA A 137 -14.76 -13.87 -6.58
CA ALA A 137 -15.08 -12.45 -6.71
C ALA A 137 -16.30 -12.18 -7.61
N PHE A 138 -16.42 -12.89 -8.74
CA PHE A 138 -17.53 -12.72 -9.67
C PHE A 138 -18.86 -13.17 -9.04
N PHE A 139 -18.91 -14.39 -8.50
CA PHE A 139 -20.13 -14.92 -7.90
C PHE A 139 -20.52 -14.20 -6.62
N ALA A 140 -19.58 -13.77 -5.77
CA ALA A 140 -19.92 -12.91 -4.62
C ALA A 140 -20.63 -11.63 -5.07
N GLY A 141 -20.16 -11.03 -6.17
CA GLY A 141 -20.81 -9.86 -6.75
C GLY A 141 -22.18 -10.17 -7.34
N MET A 142 -22.38 -11.32 -7.98
CA MET A 142 -23.70 -11.74 -8.46
C MET A 142 -24.66 -11.98 -7.30
N THR A 143 -24.24 -12.71 -6.26
CA THR A 143 -25.05 -13.05 -5.08
C THR A 143 -25.55 -11.83 -4.34
N ILE A 144 -24.65 -10.91 -3.96
CA ILE A 144 -25.02 -9.69 -3.22
C ILE A 144 -26.00 -8.84 -4.04
N ARG A 145 -25.76 -8.73 -5.36
CA ARG A 145 -26.63 -7.98 -6.26
C ARG A 145 -28.00 -8.60 -6.46
N ALA A 146 -28.19 -9.89 -6.20
CA ALA A 146 -29.48 -10.53 -6.43
C ALA A 146 -30.55 -9.92 -5.51
N ASN A 147 -30.21 -9.67 -4.24
CA ASN A 147 -31.20 -9.32 -3.22
C ASN A 147 -30.85 -8.10 -2.35
N ALA A 148 -29.57 -7.80 -2.12
CA ALA A 148 -29.19 -6.76 -1.15
C ALA A 148 -29.07 -5.35 -1.76
N PHE A 149 -28.85 -5.26 -3.07
CA PHE A 149 -28.58 -3.99 -3.74
C PHE A 149 -29.86 -3.30 -4.26
N PRO A 150 -29.84 -1.96 -4.45
CA PRO A 150 -30.94 -1.24 -5.08
C PRO A 150 -31.26 -1.77 -6.48
N GLU A 151 -32.55 -1.76 -6.86
CA GLU A 151 -33.06 -2.30 -8.14
C GLU A 151 -32.21 -1.95 -9.39
N PRO A 152 -31.72 -0.70 -9.60
CA PRO A 152 -30.92 -0.36 -10.78
C PRO A 152 -29.57 -1.08 -10.86
N THR A 153 -29.08 -1.62 -9.75
CA THR A 153 -27.79 -2.32 -9.66
C THR A 153 -27.95 -3.82 -9.39
N GLN A 154 -29.18 -4.32 -9.29
CA GLN A 154 -29.49 -5.75 -9.27
C GLN A 154 -29.27 -6.38 -10.65
N TRP A 155 -29.60 -7.67 -10.79
CA TRP A 155 -29.44 -8.38 -12.07
C TRP A 155 -30.28 -7.74 -13.17
N SER A 156 -29.69 -7.59 -14.36
CA SER A 156 -30.44 -7.28 -15.56
C SER A 156 -31.28 -8.49 -15.98
N GLU A 157 -32.30 -8.28 -16.83
CA GLU A 157 -33.02 -9.41 -17.42
C GLU A 157 -32.12 -10.33 -18.24
N GLY A 158 -31.09 -9.77 -18.90
CA GLY A 158 -30.10 -10.54 -19.65
C GLY A 158 -29.22 -11.40 -18.74
N GLU A 159 -28.85 -10.90 -17.56
CA GLU A 159 -28.14 -11.68 -16.54
C GLU A 159 -29.02 -12.81 -16.00
N ARG A 160 -30.31 -12.56 -15.72
CA ARG A 160 -31.27 -13.60 -15.32
C ARG A 160 -31.37 -14.70 -16.38
N ARG A 161 -31.68 -14.35 -17.63
CA ARG A 161 -31.79 -15.31 -18.74
C ARG A 161 -30.51 -16.11 -18.94
N ALA A 162 -29.34 -15.47 -18.84
CA ALA A 162 -28.07 -16.19 -18.93
C ALA A 162 -27.90 -17.18 -17.77
N MET A 163 -28.22 -16.77 -16.54
CA MET A 163 -28.13 -17.65 -15.39
C MET A 163 -29.06 -18.86 -15.51
N ASP A 164 -30.31 -18.67 -15.96
CA ASP A 164 -31.27 -19.76 -16.18
C ASP A 164 -30.74 -20.82 -17.17
N VAL A 165 -30.00 -20.38 -18.19
CA VAL A 165 -29.41 -21.25 -19.21
C VAL A 165 -28.18 -21.98 -18.69
N PHE A 166 -27.27 -21.28 -17.99
CA PHE A 166 -25.97 -21.84 -17.65
C PHE A 166 -25.91 -22.51 -16.27
N TRP A 167 -26.70 -22.05 -15.29
CA TRP A 167 -26.61 -22.53 -13.90
C TRP A 167 -26.81 -24.05 -13.76
N PRO A 168 -27.78 -24.70 -14.44
CA PRO A 168 -27.94 -26.15 -14.37
C PRO A 168 -26.69 -26.93 -14.81
N HIS A 169 -25.89 -26.37 -15.72
CA HIS A 169 -24.63 -26.98 -16.17
C HIS A 169 -23.45 -26.60 -15.27
N LEU A 170 -23.45 -25.38 -14.74
CA LEU A 170 -22.41 -24.88 -13.86
C LEU A 170 -22.40 -25.62 -12.52
N VAL A 171 -23.57 -25.86 -11.91
CA VAL A 171 -23.69 -26.55 -10.62
C VAL A 171 -23.16 -28.00 -10.68
N GLU A 172 -23.14 -28.63 -11.86
CA GLU A 172 -22.60 -29.99 -12.06
C GLU A 172 -21.07 -30.04 -12.07
N VAL A 173 -20.40 -28.94 -12.46
CA VAL A 173 -18.95 -28.92 -12.70
C VAL A 173 -18.19 -27.98 -11.76
N LEU A 174 -18.87 -27.02 -11.12
CA LEU A 174 -18.22 -26.08 -10.22
C LEU A 174 -17.91 -26.74 -8.86
N PRO A 175 -16.77 -26.36 -8.24
CA PRO A 175 -16.47 -26.74 -6.86
C PRO A 175 -17.53 -26.25 -5.85
N GLN A 176 -17.69 -26.98 -4.73
CA GLN A 176 -18.74 -26.71 -3.74
C GLN A 176 -18.62 -25.33 -3.08
N ASP A 177 -17.41 -24.83 -2.88
CA ASP A 177 -17.15 -23.48 -2.36
C ASP A 177 -17.68 -22.40 -3.31
N ILE A 178 -17.53 -22.58 -4.63
CA ILE A 178 -18.10 -21.68 -5.63
C ILE A 178 -19.63 -21.74 -5.64
N ILE A 179 -20.20 -22.95 -5.57
CA ILE A 179 -21.66 -23.14 -5.52
C ILE A 179 -22.24 -22.45 -4.27
N PHE A 180 -21.57 -22.58 -3.12
CA PHE A 180 -21.91 -21.85 -1.91
C PHE A 180 -21.85 -20.34 -2.09
N ILE A 181 -20.77 -19.80 -2.67
CA ILE A 181 -20.65 -18.35 -2.88
C ILE A 181 -21.78 -17.82 -3.78
N ALA A 182 -22.12 -18.58 -4.82
CA ALA A 182 -23.12 -18.20 -5.82
C ALA A 182 -24.57 -18.34 -5.30
N ASP A 183 -24.84 -19.31 -4.42
CA ASP A 183 -26.18 -19.56 -3.90
C ASP A 183 -26.14 -20.05 -2.44
N PRO A 184 -25.76 -19.18 -1.48
CA PRO A 184 -25.44 -19.58 -0.10
C PRO A 184 -26.63 -20.19 0.64
N GLU A 185 -27.85 -19.79 0.29
CA GLU A 185 -29.10 -20.26 0.89
C GLU A 185 -29.89 -21.19 -0.04
N GLY A 186 -29.38 -21.51 -1.24
CA GLY A 186 -30.03 -22.44 -2.18
C GLY A 186 -31.31 -21.88 -2.83
N THR A 187 -31.50 -20.57 -2.81
CA THR A 187 -32.75 -19.90 -3.24
C THR A 187 -32.56 -18.85 -4.33
N ILE A 188 -31.32 -18.44 -4.62
CA ILE A 188 -31.03 -17.36 -5.57
C ILE A 188 -31.14 -17.85 -7.01
N MET A 189 -30.70 -19.09 -7.26
CA MET A 189 -30.55 -19.61 -8.62
C MET A 189 -31.77 -20.39 -9.14
N GLU A 190 -32.90 -20.32 -8.43
CA GLU A 190 -34.23 -20.95 -8.67
C GLU A 190 -34.25 -22.49 -8.79
N SER A 191 -33.17 -23.10 -9.24
CA SER A 191 -32.88 -24.53 -9.20
C SER A 191 -32.29 -24.87 -7.83
N GLY A 192 -33.17 -25.01 -6.84
CA GLY A 192 -32.77 -25.22 -5.45
C GLY A 192 -31.72 -26.33 -5.32
N ASN A 193 -30.57 -26.00 -4.73
CA ASN A 193 -29.49 -26.95 -4.45
C ASN A 193 -29.24 -27.02 -2.94
N SER A 194 -28.89 -28.20 -2.44
CA SER A 194 -28.59 -28.40 -1.01
C SER A 194 -27.13 -28.11 -0.67
N ILE A 195 -26.29 -27.70 -1.62
CA ILE A 195 -24.85 -27.52 -1.42
C ILE A 195 -24.61 -26.24 -0.62
N GLY A 196 -25.14 -25.10 -1.07
CA GLY A 196 -24.94 -23.81 -0.40
C GLY A 196 -25.34 -23.83 1.08
N PRO A 197 -26.57 -24.22 1.44
CA PRO A 197 -27.02 -24.27 2.84
C PRO A 197 -26.19 -25.20 3.74
N ASN A 198 -25.66 -26.29 3.19
CA ASN A 198 -24.91 -27.29 3.96
C ASN A 198 -23.39 -27.09 3.90
N TYR A 199 -22.89 -26.14 3.11
CA TYR A 199 -21.47 -25.89 3.01
C TYR A 199 -20.95 -25.18 4.27
N VAL A 200 -19.91 -25.75 4.87
CA VAL A 200 -19.29 -25.28 6.11
C VAL A 200 -17.78 -25.03 5.98
N GLY A 201 -17.21 -25.20 4.79
CA GLY A 201 -15.76 -25.10 4.57
C GLY A 201 -14.95 -26.30 5.07
N GLU A 202 -13.69 -26.36 4.67
CA GLU A 202 -12.71 -27.37 5.07
C GLU A 202 -11.85 -26.87 6.23
N GLY A 203 -12.03 -27.45 7.42
CA GLY A 203 -11.29 -27.10 8.62
C GLY A 203 -11.79 -25.83 9.32
N THR A 204 -11.13 -25.48 10.43
CA THR A 204 -11.60 -24.42 11.33
C THR A 204 -11.50 -23.02 10.73
N ALA A 205 -10.45 -22.78 9.93
CA ALA A 205 -10.21 -21.49 9.28
C ALA A 205 -11.31 -21.18 8.25
N GLU A 206 -11.60 -22.14 7.35
CA GLU A 206 -12.68 -21.97 6.38
C GLU A 206 -14.05 -21.95 7.04
N MET A 207 -14.28 -22.72 8.10
CA MET A 207 -15.55 -22.66 8.83
C MET A 207 -15.87 -21.26 9.36
N ARG A 208 -14.86 -20.57 9.92
CA ARG A 208 -15.03 -19.17 10.33
C ARG A 208 -15.26 -18.26 9.13
N LEU A 209 -14.50 -18.43 8.05
CA LEU A 209 -14.63 -17.64 6.83
C LEU A 209 -16.01 -17.81 6.18
N VAL A 210 -16.52 -19.04 6.10
CA VAL A 210 -17.84 -19.37 5.55
C VAL A 210 -18.95 -18.77 6.42
N GLY A 211 -18.83 -18.85 7.74
CA GLY A 211 -19.75 -18.17 8.66
C GLY A 211 -19.82 -16.66 8.42
N ALA A 212 -18.66 -16.02 8.26
CA ALA A 212 -18.58 -14.59 7.96
C ALA A 212 -19.13 -14.26 6.56
N LEU A 213 -18.88 -15.13 5.57
CA LEU A 213 -19.37 -14.99 4.20
C LEU A 213 -20.89 -15.03 4.10
N ARG A 214 -21.60 -15.80 4.94
CA ARG A 214 -23.07 -15.78 4.93
C ARG A 214 -23.63 -14.39 5.20
N GLU A 215 -23.09 -13.70 6.21
CA GLU A 215 -23.47 -12.32 6.52
C GLU A 215 -23.06 -11.35 5.39
N VAL A 216 -21.82 -11.46 4.91
CA VAL A 216 -21.30 -10.57 3.85
C VAL A 216 -22.07 -10.73 2.54
N LEU A 217 -22.37 -11.97 2.12
CA LEU A 217 -23.11 -12.25 0.89
C LEU A 217 -24.60 -11.84 0.98
N ALA A 218 -25.14 -11.72 2.19
CA ALA A 218 -26.46 -11.15 2.44
C ALA A 218 -26.47 -9.60 2.43
N GLY A 219 -25.34 -8.95 2.16
CA GLY A 219 -25.21 -7.49 2.20
C GLY A 219 -24.92 -6.92 3.59
N GLY A 220 -24.61 -7.78 4.56
CA GLY A 220 -24.32 -7.42 5.94
C GLY A 220 -22.89 -6.94 6.20
N HIS A 221 -22.64 -6.60 7.47
CA HIS A 221 -21.34 -6.11 7.96
C HIS A 221 -20.89 -6.88 9.17
N LEU A 222 -19.58 -7.04 9.31
CA LEU A 222 -18.98 -7.83 10.39
C LEU A 222 -18.46 -6.97 11.54
N GLY A 223 -18.34 -7.58 12.72
CA GLY A 223 -17.65 -7.02 13.87
C GLY A 223 -16.13 -6.99 13.69
N TYR A 224 -15.48 -6.21 14.57
CA TYR A 224 -14.02 -6.05 14.57
C TYR A 224 -13.29 -7.39 14.77
N GLU A 225 -13.67 -8.15 15.80
CA GLU A 225 -13.04 -9.44 16.15
C GLU A 225 -13.29 -10.50 15.09
N GLU A 226 -14.45 -10.46 14.42
CA GLU A 226 -14.78 -11.40 13.35
C GLU A 226 -13.86 -11.20 12.14
N VAL A 227 -13.71 -9.95 11.66
CA VAL A 227 -12.79 -9.64 10.56
C VAL A 227 -11.35 -9.97 10.95
N GLN A 228 -10.90 -9.55 12.14
CA GLN A 228 -9.54 -9.83 12.59
C GLN A 228 -9.27 -11.34 12.68
N GLY A 229 -10.21 -12.09 13.27
CA GLY A 229 -10.12 -13.54 13.41
C GLY A 229 -10.16 -14.29 12.08
N VAL A 230 -10.94 -13.80 11.10
CA VAL A 230 -10.92 -14.36 9.73
C VAL A 230 -9.57 -14.11 9.07
N LEU A 231 -9.07 -12.87 9.09
CA LEU A 231 -7.82 -12.51 8.42
C LEU A 231 -6.62 -13.29 8.98
N ARG A 232 -6.53 -13.47 10.30
CA ARG A 232 -5.46 -14.22 10.96
C ARG A 232 -5.50 -15.72 10.69
N ASP A 233 -6.69 -16.28 10.47
CA ASP A 233 -6.85 -17.71 10.20
C ASP A 233 -6.51 -18.08 8.74
N VAL A 234 -6.75 -17.16 7.80
CA VAL A 234 -6.66 -17.46 6.35
C VAL A 234 -5.42 -16.87 5.67
N LEU A 235 -4.64 -16.02 6.37
CA LEU A 235 -3.40 -15.42 5.87
C LEU A 235 -2.20 -15.82 6.74
N PRO A 236 -0.98 -15.96 6.16
CA PRO A 236 -0.63 -15.77 4.74
C PRO A 236 -1.25 -16.83 3.81
N LEU A 237 -1.41 -16.47 2.53
CA LEU A 237 -1.64 -17.49 1.49
C LEU A 237 -0.39 -18.37 1.40
N LYS A 238 -0.53 -19.64 1.80
CA LYS A 238 0.56 -20.61 1.78
C LYS A 238 0.75 -21.20 0.37
N SER A 239 2.00 -21.45 0.00
CA SER A 239 2.36 -22.22 -1.20
C SER A 239 2.16 -23.72 -0.96
N ASP A 240 2.04 -24.48 -2.04
CA ASP A 240 1.67 -25.91 -2.04
C ASP A 240 2.62 -26.83 -1.24
N ASP A 241 3.80 -26.36 -0.84
CA ASP A 241 4.84 -27.14 -0.14
C ASP A 241 4.65 -27.32 1.39
N ASP A 242 3.70 -26.62 2.05
CA ASP A 242 3.62 -26.58 3.53
C ASP A 242 2.67 -27.63 4.17
N GLY A 243 2.00 -28.48 3.37
CA GLY A 243 1.18 -29.61 3.87
C GLY A 243 0.03 -29.28 4.84
N SER A 244 -0.25 -28.00 5.09
CA SER A 244 -1.31 -27.52 5.99
C SER A 244 -2.54 -27.08 5.19
N ALA A 245 -3.72 -27.20 5.79
CA ALA A 245 -4.99 -26.87 5.14
C ALA A 245 -4.98 -25.40 4.65
N LYS A 246 -5.10 -25.21 3.33
CA LYS A 246 -5.11 -23.91 2.65
C LYS A 246 -6.55 -23.44 2.54
N ALA A 247 -6.85 -22.25 3.06
CA ALA A 247 -8.14 -21.62 2.80
C ALA A 247 -8.29 -21.32 1.30
N SER A 248 -9.46 -21.62 0.74
CA SER A 248 -9.75 -21.48 -0.68
C SER A 248 -9.65 -20.04 -1.12
N GLU A 249 -8.90 -19.81 -2.20
CA GLU A 249 -8.75 -18.49 -2.81
C GLU A 249 -10.09 -17.93 -3.32
N SER A 250 -11.06 -18.79 -3.62
CA SER A 250 -12.40 -18.35 -4.00
C SER A 250 -13.13 -17.71 -2.81
N LEU A 251 -13.10 -18.34 -1.63
CA LEU A 251 -13.73 -17.84 -0.42
C LEU A 251 -13.06 -16.54 0.05
N ILE A 252 -11.73 -16.47 -0.01
CA ILE A 252 -10.99 -15.24 0.34
C ILE A 252 -11.32 -14.12 -0.65
N ALA A 253 -11.37 -14.40 -1.96
CA ALA A 253 -11.74 -13.42 -2.97
C ALA A 253 -13.19 -12.94 -2.79
N ALA A 254 -14.13 -13.86 -2.50
CA ALA A 254 -15.51 -13.54 -2.20
C ALA A 254 -15.64 -12.65 -0.97
N PHE A 255 -14.87 -12.91 0.08
CA PHE A 255 -14.88 -12.14 1.32
C PHE A 255 -14.39 -10.70 1.09
N LEU A 256 -13.23 -10.57 0.43
CA LEU A 256 -12.63 -9.27 0.11
C LEU A 256 -13.50 -8.41 -0.82
N ILE A 257 -14.11 -9.03 -1.84
CA ILE A 257 -15.00 -8.32 -2.76
C ILE A 257 -16.36 -8.04 -2.13
N GLY A 258 -16.91 -8.98 -1.36
CA GLY A 258 -18.19 -8.80 -0.69
C GLY A 258 -18.17 -7.62 0.29
N GLN A 259 -17.16 -7.54 1.17
CA GLN A 259 -17.04 -6.40 2.09
C GLN A 259 -16.82 -5.07 1.35
N ARG A 260 -16.03 -5.08 0.27
CA ARG A 260 -15.89 -3.90 -0.60
C ARG A 260 -17.24 -3.46 -1.17
N MET A 261 -18.02 -4.43 -1.65
CA MET A 261 -19.32 -4.19 -2.27
C MET A 261 -20.32 -3.64 -1.27
N ASN A 262 -20.32 -4.12 -0.03
CA ASN A 262 -21.20 -3.63 1.04
C ASN A 262 -20.81 -2.23 1.55
N ARG A 263 -19.62 -1.72 1.20
CA ARG A 263 -18.97 -0.50 1.72
C ARG A 263 -18.54 -0.68 3.17
N GLU A 264 -17.24 -0.77 3.39
CA GLU A 264 -16.69 -1.15 4.67
C GLU A 264 -17.06 -0.17 5.78
N THR A 265 -17.44 -0.71 6.95
CA THR A 265 -17.66 0.10 8.15
C THR A 265 -16.34 0.49 8.81
N ASP A 266 -16.40 1.49 9.69
CA ASP A 266 -15.25 1.88 10.53
C ASP A 266 -14.69 0.73 11.36
N ARG A 267 -15.55 -0.18 11.83
CA ARG A 267 -15.16 -1.36 12.63
C ARG A 267 -14.38 -2.37 11.79
N GLU A 268 -14.86 -2.66 10.58
CA GLU A 268 -14.20 -3.57 9.64
C GLU A 268 -12.85 -2.98 9.18
N LEU A 269 -12.81 -1.71 8.78
CA LEU A 269 -11.57 -1.05 8.38
C LEU A 269 -10.54 -0.99 9.50
N LYS A 270 -10.99 -0.78 10.75
CA LYS A 270 -10.11 -0.85 11.92
C LYS A 270 -9.54 -2.27 12.08
N ALA A 271 -10.35 -3.32 11.90
CA ALA A 271 -9.88 -4.70 11.98
C ALA A 271 -8.82 -5.00 10.91
N TYR A 272 -9.06 -4.61 9.66
CA TYR A 272 -8.05 -4.72 8.59
C TYR A 272 -6.75 -3.98 8.91
N CYS A 273 -6.86 -2.79 9.51
CA CYS A 273 -5.71 -1.96 9.82
C CYS A 273 -4.81 -2.56 10.90
N LEU A 274 -5.41 -3.18 11.92
CA LEU A 274 -4.70 -3.65 13.11
C LEU A 274 -4.45 -5.17 13.14
N ALA A 275 -5.00 -5.93 12.19
CA ALA A 275 -4.98 -7.39 12.23
C ALA A 275 -3.57 -7.99 12.39
N PHE A 276 -2.57 -7.36 11.75
CA PHE A 276 -1.20 -7.86 11.66
C PHE A 276 -0.18 -6.98 12.40
N ASP A 277 -0.62 -6.07 13.27
CA ASP A 277 0.27 -5.19 14.03
C ASP A 277 1.28 -5.96 14.91
N ASP A 278 0.91 -7.15 15.37
CA ASP A 278 1.70 -7.97 16.28
C ASP A 278 2.61 -8.99 15.54
N ASP A 279 2.51 -9.12 14.21
CA ASP A 279 3.19 -10.17 13.43
C ASP A 279 4.71 -10.15 13.60
N LEU A 280 5.30 -8.96 13.75
CA LEU A 280 6.74 -8.75 13.93
C LEU A 280 7.11 -8.26 15.34
N GLY A 281 6.16 -8.32 16.27
CA GLY A 281 6.28 -7.67 17.58
C GLY A 281 6.11 -6.14 17.51
N PRO A 282 6.33 -5.44 18.64
CA PRO A 282 6.11 -4.00 18.70
C PRO A 282 7.06 -3.23 17.76
N PRO A 283 6.57 -2.18 17.07
CA PRO A 283 7.41 -1.40 16.17
C PRO A 283 8.54 -0.70 16.95
N PRO A 284 9.77 -0.65 16.40
CA PRO A 284 10.88 0.04 17.04
C PRO A 284 10.59 1.53 17.16
N VAL A 285 11.15 2.17 18.19
CA VAL A 285 10.97 3.61 18.45
C VAL A 285 12.25 4.35 18.05
N ALA A 286 12.16 5.23 17.06
CA ALA A 286 13.23 6.11 16.61
C ALA A 286 13.36 7.36 17.50
N ASP A 287 14.58 7.74 17.84
CA ASP A 287 14.92 8.96 18.58
C ASP A 287 15.00 10.16 17.61
N VAL A 288 13.83 10.56 17.11
CA VAL A 288 13.65 11.71 16.22
C VAL A 288 12.56 12.64 16.76
N ASP A 289 12.71 13.95 16.52
CA ASP A 289 11.77 14.98 16.99
C ASP A 289 10.40 14.88 16.30
N SER A 290 10.37 14.37 15.07
CA SER A 290 9.14 14.12 14.34
C SER A 290 9.28 12.99 13.33
N LEU A 291 8.19 12.26 13.08
CA LEU A 291 8.08 11.23 12.07
C LEU A 291 6.74 11.31 11.34
N THR A 292 6.80 11.47 10.02
CA THR A 292 5.63 11.46 9.15
C THR A 292 5.58 10.18 8.32
N HIS A 293 4.51 9.40 8.46
CA HIS A 293 4.24 8.21 7.66
C HIS A 293 3.49 8.59 6.38
N TYR A 294 4.00 8.16 5.24
CA TYR A 294 3.41 8.44 3.93
C TYR A 294 2.69 7.21 3.36
N GLY A 295 1.36 7.23 3.46
CA GLY A 295 0.44 6.22 2.97
C GLY A 295 -0.05 6.48 1.55
N GLU A 296 0.81 6.24 0.56
CA GLU A 296 0.42 6.28 -0.86
C GLU A 296 -0.44 5.07 -1.24
N PRO A 297 -1.30 5.16 -2.28
CA PRO A 297 -1.92 3.99 -2.87
C PRO A 297 -0.84 3.03 -3.40
N TYR A 298 -0.81 1.79 -2.91
CA TYR A 298 0.22 0.81 -3.26
C TYR A 298 0.16 0.38 -4.74
N ASP A 299 -0.98 0.57 -5.41
CA ASP A 299 -1.15 0.31 -6.85
C ASP A 299 -0.55 1.41 -7.76
N GLY A 300 -0.01 2.48 -7.17
CA GLY A 300 0.80 3.48 -7.84
C GLY A 300 0.04 4.43 -8.78
N ASN A 301 0.82 5.30 -9.43
CA ASN A 301 0.34 6.29 -10.40
C ASN A 301 0.69 5.86 -11.83
N THR A 302 -0.22 6.09 -12.77
CA THR A 302 -0.01 5.64 -14.16
C THR A 302 0.24 6.79 -15.11
N ARG A 303 -0.21 8.00 -14.79
CA ARG A 303 -0.14 9.15 -15.70
C ARG A 303 0.80 10.23 -15.21
N PHE A 304 0.74 10.57 -13.93
CA PHE A 304 1.34 11.82 -13.43
C PHE A 304 2.60 11.61 -12.58
N PHE A 305 3.46 12.64 -12.57
CA PHE A 305 4.65 12.73 -11.74
C PHE A 305 4.33 12.54 -10.25
N LYS A 306 5.14 11.71 -9.59
CA LYS A 306 4.95 11.31 -8.20
C LYS A 306 6.09 11.86 -7.36
N SER A 307 5.77 12.91 -6.60
CA SER A 307 6.72 13.76 -5.87
C SER A 307 7.12 13.24 -4.50
N THR A 308 6.37 12.29 -3.91
CA THR A 308 6.45 11.92 -2.49
C THR A 308 7.84 11.49 -2.02
N LEU A 309 8.57 10.70 -2.80
CA LEU A 309 9.97 10.33 -2.48
C LEU A 309 10.89 11.55 -2.38
N PHE A 310 10.76 12.50 -3.31
CA PHE A 310 11.58 13.71 -3.34
C PHE A 310 11.18 14.68 -2.23
N VAL A 311 9.88 14.75 -1.90
CA VAL A 311 9.37 15.49 -0.73
C VAL A 311 9.96 14.95 0.57
N ALA A 312 10.06 13.63 0.74
CA ALA A 312 10.70 13.03 1.92
C ALA A 312 12.17 13.45 2.06
N ALA A 313 12.93 13.45 0.96
CA ALA A 313 14.32 13.92 0.95
C ALA A 313 14.46 15.41 1.30
N VAL A 314 13.53 16.24 0.84
CA VAL A 314 13.47 17.68 1.19
C VAL A 314 13.17 17.86 2.67
N ARG A 315 12.15 17.18 3.19
CA ARG A 315 11.74 17.26 4.61
C ARG A 315 12.83 16.85 5.58
N ALA A 316 13.57 15.79 5.24
CA ALA A 316 14.69 15.33 6.03
C ALA A 316 15.84 16.37 6.16
N CYS A 317 15.90 17.39 5.30
CA CYS A 317 16.93 18.43 5.39
C CYS A 317 16.76 19.37 6.58
N TYR A 318 15.55 19.49 7.13
CA TYR A 318 15.22 20.38 8.24
C TYR A 318 14.61 19.62 9.42
N GLY A 319 14.96 18.33 9.59
CA GLY A 319 14.64 17.54 10.78
C GLY A 319 13.24 16.91 10.80
N GLU A 320 12.49 16.98 9.70
CA GLU A 320 11.19 16.33 9.56
C GLU A 320 11.36 14.93 8.97
N SER A 321 11.56 13.93 9.83
CA SER A 321 11.83 12.56 9.37
C SER A 321 10.60 11.92 8.71
N CYS A 322 10.85 11.13 7.67
CA CYS A 322 9.79 10.58 6.81
C CYS A 322 9.90 9.06 6.66
N LEU A 323 8.82 8.33 6.92
CA LEU A 323 8.72 6.90 6.63
C LEU A 323 7.78 6.67 5.44
N LEU A 324 8.36 6.27 4.32
CA LEU A 324 7.64 5.79 3.15
C LEU A 324 7.38 4.28 3.33
N HIS A 325 6.26 3.78 2.82
CA HIS A 325 6.00 2.35 2.79
C HIS A 325 5.16 1.98 1.57
N GLY A 326 5.36 0.76 1.06
CA GLY A 326 4.74 0.35 -0.19
C GLY A 326 5.18 -1.02 -0.66
N VAL A 327 5.09 -1.22 -1.97
CA VAL A 327 5.45 -2.45 -2.68
C VAL A 327 6.12 -2.11 -4.00
N GLU A 328 6.78 -3.08 -4.62
CA GLU A 328 7.32 -2.92 -5.97
C GLU A 328 6.23 -2.91 -7.04
N TRP A 329 5.14 -3.65 -6.84
CA TRP A 329 4.04 -3.69 -7.78
C TRP A 329 2.75 -4.14 -7.10
N MET A 330 1.62 -3.55 -7.48
CA MET A 330 0.30 -3.93 -6.97
C MET A 330 -0.80 -3.67 -8.01
N PRO A 331 -1.72 -4.62 -8.22
CA PRO A 331 -2.92 -4.43 -9.02
C PRO A 331 -3.94 -3.52 -8.30
N PRO A 332 -4.95 -2.98 -9.01
CA PRO A 332 -5.26 -3.22 -10.42
C PRO A 332 -4.56 -2.26 -11.39
N LYS A 333 -3.93 -1.19 -10.90
CA LYS A 333 -3.26 -0.23 -11.77
C LYS A 333 -1.90 -0.72 -12.22
N GLY A 334 -1.10 -1.29 -11.32
CA GLY A 334 0.31 -1.62 -11.59
C GLY A 334 1.12 -0.40 -12.02
N GLY A 335 0.89 0.74 -11.36
CA GLY A 335 1.56 2.02 -11.66
C GLY A 335 2.94 2.14 -11.02
N ILE A 336 3.47 3.37 -11.05
CA ILE A 336 4.74 3.76 -10.46
C ILE A 336 4.60 3.85 -8.94
N THR A 337 5.47 3.15 -8.21
CA THR A 337 5.56 3.17 -6.73
C THR A 337 6.90 3.70 -6.25
N GLU A 338 6.99 4.14 -4.99
CA GLU A 338 8.25 4.51 -4.32
C GLU A 338 9.29 3.38 -4.39
N GLY A 339 8.86 2.14 -4.17
CA GLY A 339 9.71 0.95 -4.24
C GLY A 339 10.37 0.79 -5.61
N GLN A 340 9.64 1.02 -6.70
CA GLN A 340 10.19 0.98 -8.06
C GLN A 340 11.24 2.08 -8.28
N LEU A 341 10.94 3.30 -7.83
CA LEU A 341 11.85 4.45 -7.99
C LEU A 341 13.17 4.18 -7.24
N LEU A 342 13.08 3.78 -5.97
CA LEU A 342 14.24 3.49 -5.13
C LEU A 342 15.07 2.31 -5.66
N LYS A 343 14.41 1.22 -6.04
CA LYS A 343 15.10 0.06 -6.63
C LYS A 343 15.80 0.41 -7.94
N PHE A 344 15.15 1.20 -8.80
CA PHE A 344 15.74 1.63 -10.07
C PHE A 344 16.95 2.54 -9.85
N MET A 345 16.93 3.41 -8.83
CA MET A 345 18.07 4.24 -8.43
C MET A 345 19.16 3.47 -7.65
N GLY A 346 19.00 2.15 -7.45
CA GLY A 346 20.01 1.29 -6.84
C GLY A 346 19.96 1.20 -5.31
N ALA A 347 18.90 1.68 -4.65
CA ALA A 347 18.74 1.50 -3.20
C ALA A 347 18.36 0.04 -2.85
N ASN A 348 18.77 -0.42 -1.67
CA ASN A 348 18.16 -1.61 -1.09
C ASN A 348 16.77 -1.26 -0.53
N ILE A 349 15.77 -2.03 -0.95
CA ILE A 349 14.37 -1.86 -0.53
C ILE A 349 13.88 -2.98 0.40
N TYR A 350 14.74 -3.96 0.71
CA TYR A 350 14.45 -5.06 1.62
C TYR A 350 15.09 -4.75 2.98
N LEU A 351 14.41 -3.87 3.72
CA LEU A 351 14.85 -3.36 5.02
C LEU A 351 13.88 -3.84 6.11
N SER A 352 14.44 -4.22 7.26
CA SER A 352 13.66 -4.47 8.47
C SER A 352 13.22 -3.14 9.11
N PRO A 353 12.19 -3.14 9.98
CA PRO A 353 11.87 -1.97 10.80
C PRO A 353 13.06 -1.42 11.60
N ALA A 354 13.95 -2.29 12.07
CA ALA A 354 15.16 -1.88 12.79
C ALA A 354 16.16 -1.14 11.87
N HIS A 355 16.34 -1.59 10.63
CA HIS A 355 17.16 -0.88 9.65
C HIS A 355 16.54 0.48 9.30
N ALA A 356 15.21 0.53 9.14
CA ALA A 356 14.51 1.79 8.90
C ALA A 356 14.68 2.78 10.07
N LYS A 357 14.63 2.32 11.32
CA LYS A 357 14.97 3.15 12.49
C LYS A 357 16.36 3.77 12.36
N THR A 358 17.38 2.98 12.03
CA THR A 358 18.76 3.50 11.85
C THR A 358 18.84 4.58 10.77
N LEU A 359 18.14 4.42 9.65
CA LEU A 359 18.12 5.41 8.56
C LEU A 359 17.35 6.69 8.94
N LEU A 360 16.30 6.56 9.76
CA LEU A 360 15.52 7.69 10.26
C LEU A 360 16.31 8.55 11.25
N GLU A 361 17.15 7.92 12.07
CA GLU A 361 18.00 8.60 13.07
C GLU A 361 19.30 9.17 12.46
N ASP A 362 19.68 8.75 11.25
CA ASP A 362 20.88 9.26 10.61
C ASP A 362 20.69 10.71 10.15
N GLU A 363 21.46 11.62 10.76
CA GLU A 363 21.45 13.06 10.50
C GLU A 363 21.82 13.45 9.07
N ASN A 364 22.31 12.53 8.22
CA ASN A 364 22.60 12.74 6.81
C ASN A 364 21.59 12.07 5.87
N VAL A 365 20.62 11.33 6.40
CA VAL A 365 19.54 10.66 5.66
C VAL A 365 18.16 11.16 6.10
N GLY A 366 17.69 10.84 7.31
CA GLY A 366 16.44 11.33 7.89
C GLY A 366 15.14 10.82 7.24
N PHE A 367 15.20 9.82 6.35
CA PHE A 367 14.01 9.15 5.82
C PHE A 367 14.28 7.68 5.53
N ALA A 368 13.23 6.87 5.49
CA ALA A 368 13.31 5.45 5.19
C ALA A 368 12.17 4.97 4.30
N TYR A 369 12.38 3.82 3.63
CA TYR A 369 11.33 3.09 2.91
C TYR A 369 11.23 1.66 3.43
N LEU A 370 10.01 1.19 3.67
CA LEU A 370 9.72 -0.20 4.03
C LEU A 370 8.85 -0.88 2.96
N ASN A 371 9.31 -2.03 2.47
CA ASN A 371 8.54 -2.88 1.59
C ASN A 371 7.57 -3.74 2.40
N GLN A 372 6.29 -3.80 2.01
CA GLN A 372 5.26 -4.62 2.66
C GLN A 372 5.68 -6.09 2.80
N LYS A 373 6.51 -6.61 1.88
CA LYS A 373 7.06 -7.95 1.97
C LYS A 373 7.81 -8.20 3.28
N GLU A 374 8.55 -7.20 3.76
CA GLU A 374 9.40 -7.29 4.95
C GLU A 374 8.63 -6.99 6.24
N VAL A 375 7.52 -6.26 6.16
CA VAL A 375 6.77 -5.79 7.34
C VAL A 375 5.43 -6.50 7.57
N HIS A 376 4.82 -7.01 6.51
CA HIS A 376 3.55 -7.75 6.53
C HIS A 376 3.52 -8.83 5.42
N PRO A 377 4.28 -9.93 5.57
CA PRO A 377 4.29 -11.02 4.59
C PRO A 377 2.90 -11.63 4.36
N SER A 378 2.06 -11.66 5.40
CA SER A 378 0.66 -12.09 5.34
C SER A 378 -0.14 -11.29 4.30
N LEU A 379 -0.04 -9.96 4.32
CA LEU A 379 -0.72 -9.10 3.35
C LEU A 379 -0.04 -9.13 1.98
N TYR A 380 1.29 -9.24 1.94
CA TYR A 380 2.04 -9.33 0.69
C TYR A 380 1.68 -10.59 -0.12
N SER A 381 1.35 -11.70 0.56
CA SER A 381 0.93 -12.95 -0.09
C SER A 381 -0.31 -12.79 -1.00
N LEU A 382 -1.12 -11.74 -0.78
CA LEU A 382 -2.35 -11.49 -1.53
C LEU A 382 -2.14 -10.84 -2.91
N ILE A 383 -0.92 -10.47 -3.32
CA ILE A 383 -0.70 -9.74 -4.60
C ILE A 383 -1.28 -10.50 -5.79
N GLY A 384 -1.06 -11.82 -5.86
CA GLY A 384 -1.61 -12.68 -6.92
C GLY A 384 -3.14 -12.67 -6.92
N LEU A 385 -3.76 -12.97 -5.77
CA LEU A 385 -5.21 -12.95 -5.63
C LEU A 385 -5.81 -11.57 -6.00
N ARG A 386 -5.17 -10.47 -5.55
CA ARG A 386 -5.61 -9.09 -5.84
C ARG A 386 -5.61 -8.77 -7.33
N GLU A 387 -4.79 -9.45 -8.14
CA GLU A 387 -4.80 -9.27 -9.59
C GLU A 387 -6.08 -9.85 -10.21
N HIS A 388 -6.47 -11.03 -9.75
CA HIS A 388 -7.64 -11.76 -10.23
C HIS A 388 -8.98 -11.16 -9.78
N ILE A 389 -9.04 -10.40 -8.67
CA ILE A 389 -10.30 -9.77 -8.23
C ILE A 389 -10.59 -8.41 -8.89
N LYS A 390 -9.63 -7.84 -9.64
CA LYS A 390 -9.69 -6.53 -10.35
C LYS A 390 -9.90 -5.27 -9.52
N LYS A 391 -10.45 -5.37 -8.32
CA LYS A 391 -10.88 -4.24 -7.50
C LYS A 391 -9.96 -4.06 -6.30
N ARG A 392 -9.94 -2.85 -5.74
CA ARG A 392 -9.21 -2.54 -4.52
C ARG A 392 -9.97 -3.11 -3.31
N PRO A 393 -9.48 -4.11 -2.58
CA PRO A 393 -10.19 -4.63 -1.41
C PRO A 393 -10.11 -3.67 -0.21
N PRO A 394 -10.83 -3.91 0.90
CA PRO A 394 -10.79 -3.10 2.12
C PRO A 394 -9.37 -2.75 2.60
N LEU A 395 -8.47 -3.75 2.52
CA LEU A 395 -7.05 -3.62 2.85
C LEU A 395 -6.32 -2.52 2.06
N ALA A 396 -6.78 -2.15 0.86
CA ALA A 396 -6.18 -1.05 0.10
C ALA A 396 -6.40 0.34 0.75
N THR A 397 -7.40 0.46 1.61
CA THR A 397 -7.60 1.64 2.45
C THR A 397 -6.73 1.56 3.69
N ALA A 398 -6.72 0.41 4.36
CA ALA A 398 -6.01 0.18 5.61
C ALA A 398 -4.47 0.19 5.47
N GLU A 399 -3.92 -0.29 4.34
CA GLU A 399 -2.47 -0.36 4.09
C GLU A 399 -1.81 1.03 4.01
N LYS A 400 -2.60 2.10 3.86
CA LYS A 400 -2.13 3.49 3.88
C LYS A 400 -1.94 4.07 5.29
N VAL A 401 -2.44 3.41 6.33
CA VAL A 401 -2.46 3.96 7.70
C VAL A 401 -1.70 3.04 8.64
N GLN A 402 -0.38 2.95 8.44
CA GLN A 402 0.50 2.01 9.12
C GLN A 402 1.59 2.72 9.92
N GLN A 403 2.04 2.13 11.03
CA GLN A 403 3.10 2.65 11.92
C GLN A 403 4.18 1.59 12.15
N PHE A 404 4.92 1.26 11.09
CA PHE A 404 5.98 0.23 11.15
C PHE A 404 7.18 0.60 12.02
N VAL A 405 7.41 1.90 12.20
CA VAL A 405 8.37 2.48 13.15
C VAL A 405 7.61 3.56 13.90
N ARG A 406 7.94 3.80 15.16
CA ARG A 406 7.37 4.90 15.95
C ARG A 406 8.43 5.96 16.22
N ALA A 407 8.02 7.16 16.63
CA ALA A 407 8.94 8.19 17.08
C ALA A 407 8.81 8.49 18.57
N ARG A 408 9.90 8.93 19.19
CA ARG A 408 9.88 9.55 20.51
C ARG A 408 9.17 10.92 20.47
N GLY A 409 9.37 11.66 19.39
CA GLY A 409 8.73 12.94 19.14
C GLY A 409 7.34 12.84 18.52
N ARG A 410 6.98 13.85 17.72
CA ARG A 410 5.65 13.98 17.10
C ARG A 410 5.47 12.96 15.97
N GLU A 411 4.39 12.20 16.01
CA GLU A 411 4.00 11.29 14.91
C GLU A 411 2.88 11.91 14.07
N ALA A 412 2.98 11.77 12.75
CA ALA A 412 1.94 12.17 11.80
C ALA A 412 1.74 11.16 10.67
N ILE A 413 0.56 11.14 10.05
CA ILE A 413 0.28 10.31 8.87
C ILE A 413 -0.30 11.18 7.76
N VAL A 414 0.19 11.00 6.54
CA VAL A 414 -0.37 11.59 5.31
C VAL A 414 -0.85 10.48 4.39
N ALA A 415 -2.09 10.55 3.92
CA ALA A 415 -2.64 9.54 3.00
C ALA A 415 -3.43 10.15 1.84
N GLY A 416 -3.39 9.48 0.69
CA GLY A 416 -4.12 9.90 -0.52
C GLY A 416 -5.50 9.25 -0.60
N PHE A 417 -6.48 9.95 -1.18
CA PHE A 417 -7.79 9.36 -1.50
C PHE A 417 -8.32 9.84 -2.84
N TYR A 418 -9.19 9.03 -3.46
CA TYR A 418 -9.72 9.29 -4.81
C TYR A 418 -11.21 9.66 -4.80
N HIS A 419 -12.03 8.84 -4.12
CA HIS A 419 -13.47 9.04 -4.02
C HIS A 419 -13.80 9.82 -2.75
N ALA A 420 -14.72 10.78 -2.86
CA ALA A 420 -15.27 11.47 -1.69
C ALA A 420 -15.94 10.47 -0.73
N GLY A 421 -15.89 10.76 0.56
CA GLY A 421 -16.30 9.89 1.65
C GLY A 421 -15.17 9.06 2.26
N TYR A 422 -14.03 8.89 1.58
CA TYR A 422 -12.88 8.15 2.14
C TYR A 422 -11.98 9.01 3.04
N GLU A 423 -12.18 10.33 3.08
CA GLU A 423 -11.52 11.22 4.02
C GLU A 423 -11.78 10.80 5.48
N ASN A 424 -13.04 10.54 5.82
CA ASN A 424 -13.45 10.25 7.20
C ASN A 424 -12.91 8.91 7.70
N PRO A 425 -13.03 7.79 6.97
CA PRO A 425 -12.44 6.51 7.40
C PRO A 425 -10.92 6.58 7.57
N LEU A 426 -10.19 7.26 6.67
CA LEU A 426 -8.75 7.40 6.79
C LEU A 426 -8.36 8.22 8.04
N LEU A 427 -9.01 9.36 8.27
CA LEU A 427 -8.77 10.17 9.46
C LEU A 427 -9.18 9.44 10.74
N MET A 428 -10.25 8.64 10.70
CA MET A 428 -10.65 7.75 11.80
C MET A 428 -9.52 6.75 12.12
N LEU A 429 -8.98 6.05 11.11
CA LEU A 429 -7.86 5.12 11.30
C LEU A 429 -6.62 5.83 11.86
N MET A 430 -6.29 7.03 11.38
CA MET A 430 -5.16 7.81 11.91
C MET A 430 -5.38 8.17 13.39
N ARG A 431 -6.60 8.56 13.79
CA ARG A 431 -6.92 8.78 15.20
C ARG A 431 -6.77 7.50 16.04
N ARG A 432 -7.12 6.33 15.49
CA ARG A 432 -6.92 5.01 16.14
C ARG A 432 -5.45 4.63 16.27
N ARG A 433 -4.60 5.02 15.32
CA ARG A 433 -3.12 4.97 15.41
C ARG A 433 -2.55 5.94 16.46
N ARG A 434 -3.37 6.82 17.02
CA ARG A 434 -3.00 7.78 18.09
C ARG A 434 -1.88 8.75 17.68
N VAL A 435 -1.70 9.01 16.39
CA VAL A 435 -0.76 10.02 15.90
C VAL A 435 -1.20 11.43 16.29
N HIS A 436 -0.27 12.37 16.35
CA HIS A 436 -0.55 13.75 16.77
C HIS A 436 -1.30 14.51 15.69
N SER A 437 -0.90 14.30 14.43
CA SER A 437 -1.51 14.94 13.26
C SER A 437 -1.85 13.90 12.18
N GLY A 438 -2.92 14.15 11.44
CA GLY A 438 -3.33 13.34 10.30
C GLY A 438 -3.76 14.24 9.15
N LEU A 439 -3.33 13.92 7.94
CA LEU A 439 -3.69 14.66 6.73
C LEU A 439 -4.12 13.69 5.64
N VAL A 440 -5.28 13.94 5.05
CA VAL A 440 -5.75 13.26 3.84
C VAL A 440 -5.83 14.25 2.69
N VAL A 441 -5.28 13.86 1.55
CA VAL A 441 -5.19 14.70 0.35
C VAL A 441 -5.89 14.03 -0.82
N LYS A 442 -6.75 14.78 -1.51
CA LYS A 442 -7.29 14.38 -2.81
C LYS A 442 -6.36 14.84 -3.93
N GLY A 443 -5.32 14.06 -4.20
CA GLY A 443 -4.43 14.27 -5.34
C GLY A 443 -4.92 13.61 -6.62
N GLU A 444 -4.22 13.86 -7.72
CA GLU A 444 -4.47 13.18 -8.99
C GLU A 444 -4.31 11.66 -8.85
N GLU A 445 -5.24 10.91 -9.44
CA GLU A 445 -5.29 9.44 -9.38
C GLU A 445 -5.41 8.85 -7.96
N GLY A 446 -5.72 9.69 -6.97
CA GLY A 446 -5.82 9.32 -5.56
C GLY A 446 -4.48 9.36 -4.82
N ALA A 447 -3.44 9.93 -5.42
CA ALA A 447 -2.16 10.18 -4.76
C ALA A 447 -2.31 11.19 -3.61
N LEU A 448 -1.34 11.21 -2.71
CA LEU A 448 -1.33 12.18 -1.60
C LEU A 448 -0.68 13.53 -1.94
N SER A 449 -0.22 13.71 -3.18
CA SER A 449 0.43 14.96 -3.62
C SER A 449 -0.57 15.95 -4.20
N MET A 450 -0.50 17.20 -3.71
CA MET A 450 -1.14 18.38 -4.29
C MET A 450 -0.48 18.77 -5.62
N THR A 451 -1.21 19.53 -6.43
CA THR A 451 -0.80 20.00 -7.77
C THR A 451 -0.84 21.52 -7.84
N THR A 452 -0.08 22.08 -8.78
CA THR A 452 -0.10 23.52 -9.10
C THR A 452 -1.25 23.89 -10.05
N LYS A 453 -2.06 22.92 -10.47
CA LYS A 453 -3.13 23.13 -11.46
C LYS A 453 -4.16 24.13 -10.94
N ALA A 454 -4.62 25.01 -11.82
CA ALA A 454 -5.73 25.91 -11.53
C ALA A 454 -6.98 25.12 -11.10
N LYS A 455 -7.69 25.60 -10.07
CA LYS A 455 -8.95 25.02 -9.63
C LYS A 455 -9.95 24.98 -10.79
N ALA A 456 -10.52 23.81 -11.06
CA ALA A 456 -11.54 23.67 -12.09
C ALA A 456 -12.77 24.48 -11.71
N VAL A 457 -13.19 25.41 -12.58
CA VAL A 457 -14.34 26.32 -12.39
C VAL A 457 -15.67 25.55 -12.35
N HIS A 458 -15.70 24.32 -12.87
CA HIS A 458 -16.89 23.48 -12.98
C HIS A 458 -16.65 22.05 -12.46
N ALA A 459 -16.21 21.90 -11.21
CA ALA A 459 -16.17 20.59 -10.58
C ALA A 459 -17.61 20.08 -10.34
N SER A 460 -18.16 19.37 -11.33
CA SER A 460 -19.44 18.71 -11.23
C SER A 460 -19.32 17.47 -10.34
N LYS A 461 -19.93 17.55 -9.15
CA LYS A 461 -20.04 16.50 -8.09
C LYS A 461 -18.71 16.04 -7.45
N GLY A 462 -18.60 16.27 -6.14
CA GLY A 462 -17.54 15.74 -5.27
C GLY A 462 -16.44 16.75 -4.95
N LEU A 463 -15.51 16.34 -4.07
CA LEU A 463 -14.39 17.17 -3.62
C LEU A 463 -13.41 17.47 -4.77
N PRO A 464 -12.82 18.67 -4.88
CA PRO A 464 -11.86 18.99 -5.94
C PRO A 464 -10.50 18.32 -5.72
N VAL A 465 -9.66 18.29 -6.77
CA VAL A 465 -8.22 18.02 -6.60
C VAL A 465 -7.62 19.12 -5.72
N ASN A 466 -6.66 18.77 -4.87
CA ASN A 466 -6.09 19.59 -3.78
C ASN A 466 -7.02 19.81 -2.59
N HIS A 467 -8.14 19.10 -2.51
CA HIS A 467 -8.89 19.05 -1.26
C HIS A 467 -8.08 18.34 -0.19
N CYS A 468 -7.91 19.00 0.95
CA CYS A 468 -7.18 18.52 2.11
C CYS A 468 -8.11 18.51 3.32
N SER A 469 -8.08 17.45 4.10
CA SER A 469 -8.73 17.40 5.41
C SER A 469 -7.80 16.75 6.42
N GLY A 470 -7.91 17.12 7.68
CA GLY A 470 -6.97 16.63 8.66
C GLY A 470 -7.32 17.00 10.09
N PHE A 471 -6.42 16.60 10.97
CA PHE A 471 -6.37 17.07 12.34
C PHE A 471 -4.92 17.34 12.73
N ARG A 472 -4.72 18.26 13.67
CA ARG A 472 -3.41 18.61 14.24
C ARG A 472 -3.57 19.11 15.67
N PRO A 473 -2.50 19.20 16.48
CA PRO A 473 -2.56 19.88 17.76
C PRO A 473 -3.05 21.34 17.59
N PRO A 474 -3.84 21.90 18.52
CA PRO A 474 -4.23 23.30 18.48
C PRO A 474 -2.99 24.19 18.40
N SER A 475 -3.06 25.26 17.60
CA SER A 475 -2.02 26.29 17.66
C SER A 475 -1.99 26.84 19.08
N LEU A 476 -0.88 26.67 19.80
CA LEU A 476 -0.66 27.32 21.09
C LEU A 476 -0.67 28.84 20.87
N ALA A 477 -1.81 29.49 21.13
CA ALA A 477 -1.71 30.75 21.85
C ALA A 477 -1.15 30.35 23.21
N VAL A 478 0.07 30.78 23.53
CA VAL A 478 0.76 30.54 24.80
C VAL A 478 -0.24 30.72 25.94
N LEU A 479 -0.73 29.62 26.52
CA LEU A 479 -1.40 29.68 27.80
C LEU A 479 -0.27 29.82 28.83
N PRO A 480 -0.30 30.85 29.70
CA PRO A 480 0.66 30.95 30.78
C PRO A 480 0.58 29.67 31.61
N ASP A 481 1.75 29.15 32.00
CA ASP A 481 1.85 28.11 33.03
C ASP A 481 0.99 28.53 34.22
N VAL A 482 -0.10 27.79 34.46
CA VAL A 482 -0.82 27.86 35.72
C VAL A 482 -0.80 26.45 36.29
N ASP A 483 0.29 26.17 37.00
CA ASP A 483 0.35 25.10 37.97
C ASP A 483 -0.87 25.21 38.91
N GLY A 484 -1.69 24.16 38.94
CA GLY A 484 -2.52 23.88 40.12
C GLY A 484 -4.04 24.01 40.03
N ILE A 485 -4.68 24.04 38.85
CA ILE A 485 -6.15 23.90 38.78
C ILE A 485 -6.54 22.84 37.75
N ILE A 486 -6.83 21.63 38.24
CA ILE A 486 -7.70 20.66 37.55
C ILE A 486 -9.09 21.29 37.52
N SER A 487 -9.33 22.15 36.53
CA SER A 487 -10.48 23.03 36.45
C SER A 487 -11.71 22.30 35.92
N LEU A 488 -12.88 22.77 36.33
CA LEU A 488 -14.24 22.48 35.89
C LEU A 488 -14.37 22.10 34.40
N ALA A 489 -13.47 22.59 33.53
CA ALA A 489 -13.32 22.20 32.13
C ALA A 489 -13.16 20.68 31.90
N LEU A 490 -12.40 19.97 32.74
CA LEU A 490 -12.26 18.50 32.65
C LEU A 490 -13.58 17.80 32.98
N LEU A 491 -14.35 18.34 33.92
CA LEU A 491 -15.65 17.79 34.33
C LEU A 491 -16.73 18.06 33.28
N VAL A 492 -16.74 19.26 32.68
CA VAL A 492 -17.60 19.60 31.52
C VAL A 492 -17.22 18.77 30.30
N PHE A 493 -15.92 18.56 30.06
CA PHE A 493 -15.44 17.69 29.00
C PHE A 493 -15.92 16.25 29.18
N PHE A 494 -15.79 15.67 30.39
CA PHE A 494 -16.37 14.36 30.68
C PHE A 494 -17.88 14.33 30.44
N PHE A 495 -18.63 15.38 30.81
CA PHE A 495 -20.08 15.44 30.59
C PHE A 495 -20.47 15.51 29.11
N VAL A 496 -19.77 16.33 28.31
CA VAL A 496 -20.00 16.45 26.86
C VAL A 496 -19.62 15.16 26.14
N VAL A 497 -18.48 14.55 26.49
CA VAL A 497 -18.03 13.26 25.95
C VAL A 497 -19.03 12.15 26.29
N PHE A 498 -19.52 12.11 27.53
CA PHE A 498 -20.51 11.11 27.94
C PHE A 498 -21.86 11.30 27.23
N TYR A 499 -22.27 12.55 26.99
CA TYR A 499 -23.49 12.88 26.25
C TYR A 499 -23.39 12.50 24.76
N ASP A 500 -22.27 12.81 24.10
CA ASP A 500 -22.01 12.42 22.71
C ASP A 500 -21.88 10.90 22.53
N CYS A 501 -21.23 10.20 23.48
CA CYS A 501 -21.13 8.74 23.45
C CYS A 501 -22.50 8.06 23.60
N LEU A 502 -23.41 8.61 24.41
CA LEU A 502 -24.74 8.03 24.64
C LEU A 502 -25.73 8.34 23.51
N TYR A 503 -25.68 9.52 22.90
CA TYR A 503 -26.69 9.96 21.92
C TYR A 503 -26.24 9.94 20.46
N ASN A 504 -24.93 10.05 20.18
CA ASN A 504 -24.40 10.18 18.81
C ASN A 504 -23.57 8.96 18.34
N ASN A 505 -23.55 7.85 19.09
CA ASN A 505 -22.78 6.63 18.75
C ASN A 505 -21.28 6.87 18.50
N VAL A 506 -20.69 7.85 19.19
CA VAL A 506 -19.25 8.14 19.12
C VAL A 506 -18.50 7.23 20.10
N ASP A 507 -17.50 6.49 19.61
CA ASP A 507 -16.71 5.56 20.43
C ASP A 507 -15.86 6.32 21.47
N PHE A 508 -16.05 6.00 22.76
CA PHE A 508 -15.32 6.59 23.91
C PHE A 508 -13.79 6.52 23.75
N HIS A 509 -13.26 5.54 23.01
CA HIS A 509 -11.84 5.42 22.72
C HIS A 509 -11.28 6.50 21.76
N GLN A 510 -12.12 7.33 21.13
CA GLN A 510 -11.65 8.50 20.38
C GLN A 510 -11.17 9.64 21.30
N TYR A 511 -11.68 9.71 22.52
CA TYR A 511 -11.31 10.71 23.52
C TYR A 511 -10.18 10.20 24.40
N ASN A 512 -8.94 10.35 23.93
CA ASN A 512 -7.79 10.36 24.83
C ASN A 512 -7.65 11.80 25.38
N PRO A 513 -7.93 12.06 26.67
CA PRO A 513 -7.85 13.40 27.25
C PRO A 513 -6.44 14.02 27.21
N ARG A 514 -5.41 13.28 26.74
CA ARG A 514 -4.02 13.75 26.67
C ARG A 514 -3.60 14.40 25.34
N ILE A 515 -4.39 14.33 24.27
CA ILE A 515 -4.04 14.97 22.98
C ILE A 515 -5.25 15.74 22.45
N SER A 516 -5.32 17.05 22.75
CA SER A 516 -6.26 17.95 22.09
C SER A 516 -5.91 18.05 20.61
N ARG A 517 -6.92 18.04 19.73
CA ARG A 517 -6.75 18.11 18.27
C ARG A 517 -7.81 19.04 17.69
N GLU A 518 -7.40 19.95 16.83
CA GLU A 518 -8.31 20.68 15.95
C GLU A 518 -8.44 19.95 14.62
N SER A 519 -9.65 19.89 14.06
CA SER A 519 -9.89 19.33 12.72
C SER A 519 -10.03 20.46 11.71
N PHE A 520 -9.58 20.23 10.48
CA PHE A 520 -9.67 21.20 9.39
C PHE A 520 -10.07 20.54 8.07
N SER A 521 -10.59 21.36 7.17
CA SER A 521 -10.87 21.01 5.78
C SER A 521 -10.66 22.25 4.91
N ILE A 522 -9.85 22.12 3.86
CA ILE A 522 -9.42 23.24 3.02
C ILE A 522 -9.17 22.76 1.59
N ASP A 523 -9.51 23.60 0.62
CA ASP A 523 -9.08 23.42 -0.77
C ASP A 523 -7.81 24.25 -1.01
N VAL A 524 -6.68 23.59 -1.26
CA VAL A 524 -5.42 24.29 -1.52
C VAL A 524 -5.37 24.77 -2.97
N ASN A 525 -5.30 26.09 -3.15
CA ASN A 525 -5.03 26.71 -4.44
C ASN A 525 -3.58 27.22 -4.48
N ALA A 526 -2.73 26.56 -5.26
CA ALA A 526 -1.30 26.87 -5.32
C ALA A 526 -1.01 28.33 -5.72
N LYS A 527 -1.91 28.95 -6.51
CA LYS A 527 -1.78 30.35 -6.92
C LYS A 527 -1.77 31.33 -5.74
N ASP A 528 -2.48 31.00 -4.65
CA ASP A 528 -2.56 31.85 -3.46
C ASP A 528 -1.22 31.92 -2.71
N TYR A 529 -0.29 31.01 -3.04
CA TYR A 529 1.05 30.90 -2.45
C TYR A 529 2.17 31.22 -3.46
N GLY A 530 1.83 31.91 -4.56
CA GLY A 530 2.79 32.40 -5.54
C GLY A 530 3.26 31.37 -6.56
N PHE A 531 2.57 30.24 -6.72
CA PHE A 531 2.85 29.29 -7.80
C PHE A 531 2.07 29.64 -9.06
N GLU A 532 2.75 29.66 -10.20
CA GLU A 532 2.08 29.78 -11.49
C GLU A 532 1.28 28.51 -11.79
N PRO A 533 0.02 28.62 -12.25
CA PRO A 533 -0.78 27.43 -12.53
C PRO A 533 -0.22 26.61 -13.68
N THR A 534 0.17 25.37 -13.40
CA THR A 534 0.72 24.43 -14.38
C THR A 534 0.05 23.06 -14.29
N ASP A 535 0.04 22.33 -15.41
CA ASP A 535 -0.39 20.94 -15.39
C ASP A 535 0.69 20.07 -14.73
N THR A 536 0.27 18.96 -14.13
CA THR A 536 1.25 18.01 -13.58
C THR A 536 2.00 17.30 -14.70
N PRO A 537 3.34 17.21 -14.65
CA PRO A 537 4.12 16.49 -15.65
C PRO A 537 3.63 15.05 -15.78
N ARG A 538 3.48 14.59 -17.02
CA ARG A 538 3.09 13.20 -17.28
C ARG A 538 4.28 12.27 -17.34
N THR A 539 4.20 11.17 -16.62
CA THR A 539 5.20 10.08 -16.61
C THR A 539 4.75 8.87 -17.40
N ASP A 540 3.43 8.67 -17.56
CA ASP A 540 2.83 7.59 -18.37
C ASP A 540 3.47 6.20 -18.12
N ARG A 541 3.54 5.82 -16.84
CA ARG A 541 4.16 4.59 -16.30
C ARG A 541 5.70 4.49 -16.45
N SER A 542 6.37 5.52 -16.96
CA SER A 542 7.83 5.54 -17.03
C SER A 542 8.47 5.90 -15.68
N VAL A 543 9.01 4.88 -15.00
CA VAL A 543 9.82 5.04 -13.78
C VAL A 543 11.01 5.95 -14.04
N LEU A 544 11.72 5.75 -15.15
CA LEU A 544 12.86 6.57 -15.56
C LEU A 544 12.48 8.06 -15.70
N LYS A 545 11.36 8.36 -16.38
CA LYS A 545 10.90 9.75 -16.55
C LYS A 545 10.54 10.39 -15.20
N ASN A 546 9.93 9.64 -14.30
CA ASN A 546 9.62 10.11 -12.95
C ASN A 546 10.90 10.43 -12.15
N ILE A 547 11.91 9.55 -12.23
CA ILE A 547 13.22 9.79 -11.61
C ILE A 547 13.89 11.02 -12.21
N ALA A 548 13.93 11.14 -13.53
CA ALA A 548 14.56 12.27 -14.21
C ALA A 548 13.96 13.61 -13.76
N LEU A 549 12.63 13.71 -13.73
CA LEU A 549 11.92 14.93 -13.28
C LEU A 549 12.24 15.28 -11.82
N GLY A 550 12.25 14.28 -10.93
CA GLY A 550 12.53 14.52 -9.51
C GLY A 550 14.00 14.84 -9.23
N LEU A 551 14.94 14.20 -9.92
CA LEU A 551 16.36 14.52 -9.79
C LEU A 551 16.69 15.91 -10.35
N ALA A 552 16.14 16.29 -11.51
CA ALA A 552 16.26 17.64 -12.04
C ALA A 552 15.77 18.68 -11.03
N ALA A 553 14.58 18.46 -10.47
CA ALA A 553 14.05 19.33 -9.42
C ALA A 553 14.97 19.39 -8.19
N LEU A 554 15.48 18.26 -7.70
CA LEU A 554 16.41 18.23 -6.55
C LEU A 554 17.79 18.86 -6.83
N ARG A 555 18.17 19.06 -8.10
CA ARG A 555 19.34 19.86 -8.51
C ARG A 555 19.07 21.37 -8.54
N GLY A 556 17.83 21.78 -8.24
CA GLY A 556 17.42 23.18 -8.28
C GLY A 556 16.88 23.66 -9.63
N GLU A 557 16.71 22.76 -10.62
CA GLU A 557 16.08 23.12 -11.90
C GLU A 557 14.62 23.52 -11.67
N LYS A 558 14.30 24.79 -11.91
CA LYS A 558 12.95 25.33 -11.72
C LYS A 558 11.99 24.78 -12.78
N GLY A 559 10.74 24.58 -12.39
CA GLY A 559 9.68 24.09 -13.26
C GLY A 559 8.61 23.31 -12.50
N GLU A 560 7.70 22.68 -13.24
CA GLU A 560 6.51 22.03 -12.69
C GLU A 560 6.81 20.96 -11.62
N ALA A 561 7.87 20.16 -11.82
CA ALA A 561 8.29 19.15 -10.85
C ALA A 561 8.87 19.77 -9.57
N TYR A 562 9.68 20.82 -9.71
CA TYR A 562 10.24 21.59 -8.60
C TYR A 562 9.12 22.24 -7.78
N ASP A 563 8.22 22.96 -8.43
CA ASP A 563 7.12 23.66 -7.78
C ASP A 563 6.21 22.69 -7.03
N ARG A 564 5.92 21.52 -7.63
CA ARG A 564 5.14 20.48 -6.98
C ARG A 564 5.84 19.94 -5.72
N ILE A 565 7.16 19.71 -5.76
CA ILE A 565 7.90 19.23 -4.59
C ILE A 565 7.90 20.29 -3.49
N VAL A 566 8.15 21.57 -3.82
CA VAL A 566 8.13 22.68 -2.85
C VAL A 566 6.74 22.84 -2.23
N LEU A 567 5.69 22.88 -3.06
CA LEU A 567 4.31 22.98 -2.60
C LEU A 567 3.97 21.87 -1.61
N ASN A 568 4.29 20.63 -1.95
CA ASN A 568 3.97 19.48 -1.10
C ASN A 568 4.81 19.41 0.16
N ALA A 569 6.09 19.79 0.12
CA ALA A 569 6.91 19.85 1.33
C ALA A 569 6.36 20.90 2.31
N GLY A 570 6.25 22.17 1.87
CA GLY A 570 5.84 23.26 2.76
C GLY A 570 4.37 23.20 3.21
N MET A 571 3.44 22.88 2.30
CA MET A 571 2.02 22.84 2.65
C MET A 571 1.70 21.65 3.56
N VAL A 572 2.29 20.47 3.33
CA VAL A 572 2.09 19.34 4.26
C VAL A 572 2.63 19.70 5.64
N ASP A 573 3.77 20.38 5.73
CA ASP A 573 4.32 20.81 7.01
C ASP A 573 3.41 21.78 7.76
N HIS A 574 2.89 22.77 7.06
CA HIS A 574 1.93 23.71 7.63
C HIS A 574 0.66 23.01 8.10
N LEU A 575 0.08 22.15 7.27
CA LEU A 575 -1.17 21.46 7.58
C LEU A 575 -1.01 20.42 8.70
N LEU A 576 0.17 19.84 8.87
CA LEU A 576 0.45 18.94 10.00
C LEU A 576 0.82 19.68 11.29
N GLY A 577 0.99 21.00 11.25
CA GLY A 577 1.45 21.80 12.38
C GLY A 577 2.89 21.47 12.77
N CYS A 578 3.78 21.30 11.77
CA CYS A 578 5.20 21.11 12.01
C CYS A 578 5.83 22.39 12.60
N ASN A 579 6.84 22.24 13.45
CA ASN A 579 7.56 23.37 14.04
C ASN A 579 8.22 24.21 12.92
N GLY A 580 8.12 25.54 13.01
CA GLY A 580 8.68 26.44 12.00
C GLY A 580 7.95 26.39 10.65
N ALA A 581 6.69 25.95 10.63
CA ALA A 581 5.80 25.94 9.48
C ALA A 581 4.45 26.63 9.79
N GLU A 582 4.40 27.48 10.82
CA GLU A 582 3.21 28.23 11.21
C GLU A 582 2.79 29.20 10.10
N ASP A 583 3.76 29.83 9.44
CA ASP A 583 3.57 30.58 8.20
C ASP A 583 3.84 29.67 6.99
N VAL A 584 2.85 29.57 6.09
CA VAL A 584 2.97 28.79 4.85
C VAL A 584 4.14 29.26 4.00
N MET A 585 4.37 30.56 3.86
CA MET A 585 5.44 31.09 3.02
C MET A 585 6.82 30.71 3.56
N ALA A 586 7.00 30.78 4.88
CA ALA A 586 8.22 30.30 5.53
C ALA A 586 8.43 28.79 5.34
N ALA A 587 7.35 27.99 5.39
CA ALA A 587 7.39 26.56 5.13
C ALA A 587 7.74 26.23 3.65
N LEU A 588 7.31 27.07 2.70
CA LEU A 588 7.70 26.93 1.30
C LEU A 588 9.16 27.36 1.09
N ASP A 589 9.62 28.43 1.73
CA ASP A 589 10.99 28.93 1.59
C ASP A 589 12.03 27.98 2.16
N ARG A 590 11.77 27.31 3.29
CA ARG A 590 12.66 26.25 3.80
C ARG A 590 12.77 25.07 2.84
N ALA A 591 11.69 24.73 2.14
CA ALA A 591 11.70 23.69 1.12
C ALA A 591 12.51 24.11 -0.12
N ARG A 592 12.37 25.36 -0.57
CA ARG A 592 13.19 25.94 -1.64
C ARG A 592 14.67 25.91 -1.27
N GLU A 593 15.03 26.38 -0.08
CA GLU A 593 16.41 26.38 0.42
C GLU A 593 17.00 24.96 0.51
N ALA A 594 16.24 23.98 0.98
CA ALA A 594 16.68 22.59 1.05
C ALA A 594 17.02 22.00 -0.33
N ILE A 595 16.27 22.38 -1.36
CA ILE A 595 16.50 21.97 -2.74
C ILE A 595 17.67 22.76 -3.35
N ASP A 596 17.60 24.09 -3.32
CA ASP A 596 18.52 24.99 -4.01
C ASP A 596 19.95 24.92 -3.45
N SER A 597 20.10 24.59 -2.16
CA SER A 597 21.40 24.33 -1.53
C SER A 597 22.00 22.96 -1.89
N GLY A 598 21.28 22.10 -2.61
CA GLY A 598 21.70 20.73 -2.97
C GLY A 598 21.62 19.72 -1.81
N LYS A 599 21.16 20.13 -0.62
CA LYS A 599 21.04 19.25 0.56
C LYS A 599 20.06 18.11 0.31
N ALA A 600 18.91 18.38 -0.31
CA ALA A 600 17.90 17.36 -0.57
C ALA A 600 18.40 16.25 -1.51
N LEU A 601 19.13 16.62 -2.58
CA LEU A 601 19.79 15.65 -3.45
C LEU A 601 20.80 14.79 -2.66
N LYS A 602 21.61 15.43 -1.81
CA LYS A 602 22.57 14.73 -0.96
C LYS A 602 21.90 13.73 0.00
N ARG A 603 20.75 14.08 0.60
CA ARG A 603 19.95 13.15 1.43
C ARG A 603 19.56 11.90 0.66
N LEU A 604 19.03 12.06 -0.54
CA LEU A 604 18.61 10.95 -1.39
C LEU A 604 19.79 10.04 -1.77
N MET A 605 20.94 10.62 -2.14
CA MET A 605 22.13 9.85 -2.47
C MET A 605 22.72 9.11 -1.26
N ASN A 606 22.73 9.75 -0.09
CA ASN A 606 23.14 9.12 1.15
C ASN A 606 22.22 7.95 1.52
N TYR A 607 20.90 8.10 1.36
CA TYR A 607 19.94 7.02 1.58
C TYR A 607 20.26 5.81 0.70
N ILE A 608 20.48 6.03 -0.61
CA ILE A 608 20.80 4.96 -1.56
C ILE A 608 22.03 4.17 -1.08
N GLN A 609 23.11 4.87 -0.68
CA GLN A 609 24.33 4.23 -0.20
C GLN A 609 24.16 3.54 1.15
N LEU A 610 23.48 4.18 2.11
CA LEU A 610 23.37 3.69 3.48
C LEU A 610 22.38 2.53 3.60
N SER A 611 21.37 2.46 2.72
CA SER A 611 20.41 1.35 2.67
C SER A 611 21.05 -0.03 2.49
N HIS A 612 22.24 -0.11 1.89
CA HIS A 612 23.01 -1.35 1.75
C HIS A 612 23.89 -1.68 2.96
N LYS A 613 24.27 -0.66 3.75
CA LYS A 613 25.23 -0.80 4.86
C LYS A 613 24.56 -1.12 6.20
N VAL A 614 23.26 -0.85 6.31
CA VAL A 614 22.49 -1.06 7.55
C VAL A 614 22.05 -2.51 7.74
N ILE A 615 22.32 -3.40 6.77
CA ILE A 615 21.97 -4.83 6.79
C ILE A 615 23.00 -5.65 7.54
#